data_AF-A0A7C2VPH7-F1
#
_entry.id   AF-A0A7C2VPH7-F1
#
_cell.length_a   1.000
_cell.length_b   1.000
_cell.length_c   1.000
_cell.angle_alpha   90.00
_cell.angle_beta   90.00
_cell.angle_gamma   90.00
#
_symmetry.space_group_name_H-M   'P 1'
#
loop_
_entity.id
_entity.type
_entity.pdbx_description
1 polymer ?
#
loop_
_entity_poly.entity_id
_entity_poly.type
_entity_poly.pdbx_seq_one_letter_code
_entity_poly.pdbx_strand_id
1 'polypeptide(L)' 'MRELKSEILRLLKEDEEFRYAVAGLIGLEEVLRRLDRHEAELVRLREDLNRGFERHDRELAKLREDMSRGFKR' A
#
# COMPACT_ATOMS: atom_id res chain seq x y z
N MET A 1 31.13 24.69 9.55
CA MET A 1 29.73 24.25 9.81
C MET A 1 28.72 25.39 9.89
N ARG A 2 28.96 26.47 10.64
CA ARG A 2 28.01 27.62 10.68
C ARG A 2 27.84 28.29 9.31
N GLU A 3 28.93 28.48 8.57
CA GLU A 3 28.91 29.09 7.23
C GLU A 3 28.10 28.26 6.23
N LEU A 4 28.37 26.96 6.14
CA LEU A 4 27.62 26.03 5.28
C LEU A 4 26.11 26.03 5.61
N LYS A 5 25.74 26.05 6.88
CA LYS A 5 24.33 26.12 7.28
C LYS A 5 23.67 27.42 6.82
N SER A 6 24.38 28.55 6.95
CA SER A 6 23.89 29.85 6.46
C SER A 6 23.74 29.87 4.94
N GLU A 7 24.69 29.27 4.21
CA GLU A 7 24.66 29.13 2.75
C GLU A 7 23.43 28.32 2.30
N ILE A 8 23.20 27.15 2.91
CA ILE A 8 22.04 26.30 2.62
C ILE A 8 20.73 27.04 2.89
N LEU A 9 20.63 27.76 4.01
CA LEU A 9 19.44 28.53 4.36
C LEU A 9 19.21 29.71 3.42
N ARG A 10 20.28 30.31 2.88
CA ARG A 10 20.19 31.36 1.88
C ARG A 10 19.68 30.81 0.55
N LEU A 11 20.26 29.71 0.06
CA LEU A 11 19.81 29.04 -1.16
C LEU A 11 18.35 28.59 -1.05
N LEU A 12 17.92 28.05 0.09
CA LEU A 12 16.52 27.71 0.32
C LEU A 12 15.57 28.92 0.35
N LYS A 13 16.05 30.16 0.43
CA LYS A 13 15.21 31.36 0.39
C LYS A 13 15.23 32.03 -0.98
N GLU A 14 16.40 32.07 -1.60
CA GLU A 14 16.68 32.85 -2.80
C GLU A 14 16.55 32.03 -4.08
N ASP A 15 16.82 30.72 -4.03
CA ASP A 15 16.83 29.83 -5.21
C ASP A 15 15.58 28.95 -5.24
N GLU A 16 14.81 29.06 -6.33
CA GLU A 16 13.57 28.29 -6.53
C GLU A 16 13.82 26.85 -6.98
N GLU A 17 14.79 26.63 -7.87
CA GLU A 17 15.12 25.29 -8.40
C GLU A 17 15.71 24.41 -7.30
N PHE A 18 16.62 24.98 -6.50
CA PHE A 18 17.20 24.30 -5.34
C PHE A 18 16.12 23.93 -4.30
N ARG A 19 15.19 24.84 -4.01
CA ARG A 19 14.05 24.57 -3.11
C ARG A 19 13.21 23.39 -3.59
N TYR A 20 12.83 23.37 -4.87
CA TYR A 20 12.01 22.29 -5.41
C TYR A 20 12.77 20.97 -5.47
N ALA A 21 14.07 20.97 -5.75
CA ALA A 21 14.90 19.77 -5.71
C ALA A 21 14.93 19.18 -4.28
N VAL A 22 15.15 20.01 -3.26
CA VAL A 22 15.16 19.59 -1.85
C VAL A 22 13.77 19.11 -1.42
N ALA A 23 12.70 19.83 -1.78
CA ALA A 23 11.33 19.41 -1.50
C ALA A 23 10.97 18.09 -2.21
N GLY A 24 11.47 17.88 -3.42
CA GLY A 24 11.35 16.63 -4.16
C GLY A 24 12.06 15.48 -3.45
N LEU A 25 13.31 15.67 -3.02
CA LEU A 25 14.06 14.64 -2.29
C LEU A 25 13.38 14.25 -0.97
N ILE A 26 12.94 15.25 -0.18
CA ILE A 26 12.23 15.02 1.09
C ILE A 26 10.85 14.39 0.83
N GLY A 27 10.14 14.87 -0.19
CA GLY A 27 8.82 14.38 -0.55
C GLY A 27 8.83 12.96 -1.08
N LEU A 28 9.87 12.59 -1.85
CA LEU A 28 10.05 11.24 -2.38
C LEU A 28 10.23 10.21 -1.26
N GLU A 29 10.94 10.55 -0.18
CA GLU A 29 11.06 9.67 0.99
C GLU A 29 9.69 9.36 1.63
N GLU A 30 8.86 10.39 1.82
CA GLU A 30 7.51 10.22 2.37
C GLU A 30 6.60 9.42 1.41
N VAL A 31 6.73 9.63 0.10
CA VAL A 31 6.02 8.85 -0.92
C VAL A 31 6.41 7.38 -0.86
N LEU A 32 7.71 7.06 -0.80
CA LEU A 32 8.19 5.69 -0.68
C LEU A 32 7.66 5.00 0.59
N ARG A 33 7.73 5.67 1.74
CA ARG A 33 7.16 5.15 3.00
C ARG A 33 5.65 4.91 2.95
N ARG A 34 4.90 5.71 2.18
CA ARG A 34 3.46 5.47 1.94
C ARG A 34 3.24 4.27 1.03
N LEU A 35 4.04 4.13 -0.02
CA LEU A 35 3.97 2.98 -0.92
C LEU A 35 4.25 1.67 -0.19
N ASP A 36 5.28 1.61 0.66
CA ASP A 36 5.59 0.41 1.47
C ASP A 36 4.41 0.02 2.38
N ARG A 37 3.75 1.00 3.00
CA ARG A 37 2.56 0.76 3.84
C ARG A 37 1.38 0.22 3.01
N HIS A 38 1.15 0.79 1.82
CA HIS A 38 0.09 0.34 0.94
C HIS A 38 0.37 -1.06 0.39
N GLU A 39 1.62 -1.39 0.08
CA GLU A 39 1.99 -2.76 -0.33
C GLU A 39 1.67 -3.78 0.77
N ALA A 40 2.02 -3.48 2.03
CA ALA A 40 1.68 -4.34 3.15
C ALA A 40 0.16 -4.51 3.34
N GLU A 41 -0.62 -3.45 3.14
CA GLU A 41 -2.09 -3.50 3.20
C GLU A 41 -2.68 -4.33 2.05
N LEU A 42 -2.15 -4.18 0.83
CA LEU A 42 -2.56 -4.97 -0.33
C LEU A 42 -2.32 -6.47 -0.12
N VAL A 43 -1.18 -6.85 0.48
CA VAL A 43 -0.89 -8.24 0.83
C VAL A 43 -1.93 -8.78 1.80
N ARG A 44 -2.24 -8.04 2.88
CA ARG A 44 -3.26 -8.45 3.87
C ARG A 44 -4.64 -8.60 3.25
N LEU A 45 -5.06 -7.63 2.44
CA LEU A 45 -6.35 -7.68 1.74
C LEU A 45 -6.44 -8.88 0.80
N ARG A 46 -5.34 -9.21 0.10
CA ARG A 46 -5.28 -10.39 -0.77
C ARG A 46 -5.42 -11.69 0.02
N GLU A 47 -4.79 -11.80 1.18
CA GLU A 47 -4.92 -12.96 2.06
C GLU A 47 -6.36 -13.12 2.58
N ASP A 48 -6.97 -12.03 3.05
CA ASP A 48 -8.33 -12.04 3.58
C ASP A 48 -9.36 -12.38 2.49
N LEU A 49 -9.16 -11.86 1.29
CA LEU A 49 -9.97 -12.17 0.12
C LEU A 49 -9.85 -13.65 -0.27
N ASN A 50 -8.64 -14.21 -0.32
CA ASN A 50 -8.43 -15.63 -0.59
C ASN A 50 -9.13 -16.51 0.46
N ARG A 51 -9.00 -16.18 1.75
CA ARG A 51 -9.71 -16.88 2.84
C ARG A 51 -11.23 -16.77 2.69
N GLY A 52 -11.73 -15.62 2.23
CA GLY A 52 -13.14 -15.40 1.93
C GLY A 52 -13.63 -16.35 0.83
N PHE A 53 -12.89 -16.43 -0.28
CA PHE A 53 -13.20 -17.34 -1.38
C PHE A 53 -13.17 -18.80 -0.95
N GLU A 54 -12.15 -19.23 -0.20
CA GLU A 54 -12.09 -20.61 0.31
C GLU A 54 -13.29 -20.99 1.18
N ARG A 55 -13.80 -20.06 2.00
CA ARG A 55 -15.02 -20.30 2.80
C ARG A 55 -16.23 -20.48 1.90
N HIS A 56 -16.41 -19.61 0.90
CA HIS A 56 -17.53 -19.71 -0.03
C HIS A 56 -17.47 -20.97 -0.89
N ASP A 57 -16.28 -21.37 -1.35
CA ASP A 57 -16.12 -22.61 -2.11
C ASP A 57 -16.55 -23.83 -1.27
N ARG A 58 -16.21 -23.86 0.03
CA ARG A 58 -16.66 -24.92 0.94
C ARG A 58 -18.16 -24.91 1.16
N GLU A 59 -18.78 -23.73 1.31
CA GLU A 59 -20.23 -23.61 1.45
C GLU A 59 -20.97 -24.06 0.19
N LEU A 60 -20.48 -23.65 -0.98
CA LEU A 60 -21.02 -24.06 -2.28
C LEU A 60 -20.86 -25.56 -2.51
N ALA A 61 -19.72 -26.15 -2.12
CA ALA A 61 -19.52 -27.59 -2.19
C ALA A 61 -20.53 -28.36 -1.33
N LYS A 62 -20.74 -27.92 -0.08
CA LYS A 62 -21.76 -28.51 0.81
C LYS A 62 -23.16 -28.39 0.23
N LEU A 63 -23.53 -27.21 -0.27
CA LEU A 63 -24.84 -27.00 -0.88
C LEU A 63 -25.05 -27.92 -2.09
N ARG A 64 -24.03 -28.08 -2.95
CA ARG A 64 -24.08 -28.99 -4.10
C ARG A 64 -24.25 -30.44 -3.67
N GLU A 65 -23.55 -30.87 -2.62
CA GLU A 65 -23.73 -32.22 -2.06
C GLU A 65 -25.15 -32.44 -1.54
N ASP A 66 -25.67 -31.52 -0.74
CA ASP A 66 -27.01 -31.61 -0.15
C ASP A 66 -28.09 -31.66 -1.23
N MET A 67 -27.99 -30.80 -2.24
CA MET A 67 -28.87 -30.84 -3.41
C MET A 67 -28.77 -32.19 -4.13
N SER A 68 -27.55 -32.66 -4.41
CA SER A 68 -27.33 -33.94 -5.10
C SER A 68 -27.91 -35.13 -4.34
N ARG A 69 -27.89 -35.10 -3.01
CA ARG A 69 -28.55 -36.12 -2.16
C ARG A 69 -30.07 -36.00 -2.21
N GLY A 70 -30.61 -34.78 -2.25
CA GLY A 70 -32.04 -34.51 -2.38
C GLY A 70 -32.63 -35.02 -3.70
N PHE A 71 -31.91 -34.87 -4.82
CA PHE A 71 -32.34 -35.34 -6.14
C PHE A 71 -32.26 -36.87 -6.35
N LYS A 72 -31.60 -37.60 -5.44
CA LYS A 72 -31.46 -39.07 -5.51
C LYS A 72 -32.55 -39.83 -4.74
N ARG A 73 -33.51 -39.13 -4.13
CA ARG A 73 -34.70 -39.69 -3.49
C ARG A 73 -35.90 -39.63 -4.43
#